data_AF-A0A821PEU3-F1
#
_entry.id   AF-A0A821PEU3-F1
#
_cell.length_a   1.000
_cell.length_b   1.000
_cell.length_c   1.000
_cell.angle_alpha   90.00
_cell.angle_beta   90.00
_cell.angle_gamma   90.00
#
_symmetry.space_group_name_H-M   'P 1'
#
loop_
_entity.id
_entity.type
_entity.pdbx_description
1 polymer ?
#
loop_
_entity_poly.entity_id
_entity_poly.type
_entity_poly.pdbx_seq_one_letter_code
_entity_poly.pdbx_strand_id
1 'polypeptide(L)'
;MDETLIRVLYGKPVPTILDTDIGTTYDNHLALIYILSCPSRFKSKTDCLFHNKYDRTRTDRSENIEFFQRFDIPMSLGRASEDTYGIFQYRWSKDYSLEKCQYDGGTIFSDGEQASADEMKKASMYQP
;
A
#
# COMPACT_ATOMS: atom_id res chain seq x y z
N MET A 1 -14.51 -16.34 7.45
CA MET A 1 -15.40 -15.33 6.87
C MET A 1 -15.77 -15.81 5.47
N ASP A 2 -17.07 -15.98 5.20
CA ASP A 2 -17.58 -16.65 4.00
C ASP A 2 -17.41 -15.78 2.74
N GLU A 3 -16.75 -16.32 1.71
CA GLU A 3 -16.56 -15.65 0.41
C GLU A 3 -17.88 -15.29 -0.27
N THR A 4 -18.93 -16.06 0.01
CA THR A 4 -20.27 -15.86 -0.52
C THR A 4 -20.86 -14.56 0.01
N LEU A 5 -20.64 -14.23 1.28
CA LEU A 5 -21.19 -13.02 1.91
C LEU A 5 -20.57 -11.73 1.33
N ILE A 6 -19.26 -11.72 1.06
CA ILE A 6 -18.57 -10.55 0.47
C ILE A 6 -18.98 -10.34 -0.98
N ARG A 7 -19.09 -11.42 -1.77
CA ARG A 7 -19.57 -11.34 -3.16
C ARG A 7 -21.02 -10.89 -3.24
N VAL A 8 -21.89 -11.38 -2.34
CA VAL A 8 -23.31 -11.02 -2.27
C VAL A 8 -23.51 -9.57 -1.83
N LEU A 9 -22.68 -9.04 -0.92
CA LEU A 9 -22.80 -7.66 -0.44
C LEU A 9 -22.22 -6.61 -1.40
N TYR A 10 -21.17 -6.94 -2.16
CA TYR A 10 -20.44 -5.91 -2.93
C TYR A 10 -20.48 -6.07 -4.45
N GLY A 11 -20.73 -7.26 -5.01
CA GLY A 11 -20.74 -7.52 -6.47
C GLY A 11 -19.45 -7.16 -7.25
N LYS A 12 -18.48 -6.54 -6.57
CA LYS A 12 -17.24 -5.93 -7.04
C LYS A 12 -16.19 -6.07 -5.93
N PRO A 13 -14.89 -6.05 -6.25
CA PRO A 13 -13.85 -6.10 -5.22
C PRO A 13 -13.94 -4.89 -4.28
N VAL A 14 -13.65 -5.12 -3.00
CA VAL A 14 -13.76 -4.13 -1.92
C VAL A 14 -12.62 -3.11 -2.07
N PRO A 15 -12.91 -1.80 -2.15
CA PRO A 15 -11.88 -0.76 -2.04
C PRO A 15 -11.16 -0.86 -0.70
N THR A 16 -9.84 -0.85 -0.68
CA THR A 16 -9.05 -1.04 0.54
C THR A 16 -7.87 -0.10 0.56
N ILE A 17 -7.72 0.61 1.68
CA ILE A 17 -6.54 1.39 2.07
C ILE A 17 -5.81 0.58 3.15
N LEU A 18 -4.51 0.37 2.98
CA LEU A 18 -3.67 -0.38 3.93
C LEU A 18 -2.64 0.57 4.56
N ASP A 19 -2.98 1.13 5.71
CA ASP A 19 -2.05 1.88 6.55
C ASP A 19 -1.15 0.90 7.33
N THR A 20 0.17 1.03 7.19
CA THR A 20 1.11 0.02 7.69
C THR A 20 2.49 0.60 7.94
N ASP A 21 3.10 0.23 9.07
CA ASP A 21 4.50 0.50 9.38
C ASP A 21 5.41 -0.61 8.80
N ILE A 22 5.25 -0.96 7.53
CA ILE A 22 6.06 -1.98 6.87
C ILE A 22 7.58 -1.74 7.10
N GLY A 23 8.32 -2.79 7.44
CA GLY A 23 9.75 -2.66 7.80
C GLY A 23 10.09 -2.85 9.28
N THR A 24 9.11 -2.82 10.19
CA THR A 24 9.29 -3.07 11.65
C THR A 24 9.08 -4.54 12.04
N THR A 25 8.03 -5.17 11.52
CA THR A 25 7.69 -6.57 11.77
C THR A 25 7.20 -7.27 10.49
N TYR A 26 7.14 -8.61 10.52
CA TYR A 26 6.84 -9.42 9.34
C TYR A 26 5.35 -9.52 8.99
N ASP A 27 4.46 -9.30 9.97
CA ASP A 27 3.00 -9.37 9.81
C ASP A 27 2.46 -8.37 8.78
N ASN A 28 3.02 -7.15 8.73
CA ASN A 28 2.70 -6.15 7.72
C ASN A 28 2.98 -6.62 6.28
N HIS A 29 4.10 -7.33 6.06
CA HIS A 29 4.41 -7.94 4.76
C HIS A 29 3.39 -9.02 4.40
N LEU A 30 3.04 -9.88 5.36
CA LEU A 30 2.04 -10.93 5.13
C LEU A 30 0.66 -10.37 4.77
N ALA A 31 0.25 -9.30 5.45
CA ALA A 31 -1.01 -8.61 5.16
C ALA A 31 -1.02 -8.07 3.73
N LEU A 32 0.05 -7.41 3.31
CA LEU A 32 0.16 -6.89 1.96
C LEU A 32 0.19 -8.01 0.91
N ILE A 33 1.03 -9.04 1.09
CA ILE A 33 1.11 -10.19 0.18
C ILE A 33 -0.27 -10.82 -0.03
N TYR A 34 -1.04 -10.98 1.05
CA TYR A 34 -2.39 -11.51 0.98
C TYR A 34 -3.32 -10.63 0.14
N ILE A 35 -3.28 -9.31 0.35
CA ILE A 35 -4.06 -8.33 -0.43
C ILE A 35 -3.68 -8.39 -1.92
N LEU A 36 -2.37 -8.39 -2.23
CA LEU A 36 -1.87 -8.44 -3.60
C LEU A 36 -2.25 -9.74 -4.32
N SER A 37 -2.25 -10.86 -3.59
CA SER A 37 -2.59 -12.19 -4.11
C SER A 37 -4.10 -12.40 -4.31
N CYS A 38 -4.96 -11.50 -3.81
CA CYS A 38 -6.41 -11.63 -3.87
C CYS A 38 -7.12 -10.48 -4.64
N PRO A 39 -6.77 -10.22 -5.91
CA PRO A 39 -7.30 -9.08 -6.68
C PRO A 39 -8.82 -9.16 -6.95
N SER A 40 -9.41 -10.35 -6.85
CA SER A 40 -10.87 -10.53 -6.97
C SER A 40 -11.63 -10.10 -5.71
N ARG A 41 -10.94 -10.00 -4.55
CA ARG A 41 -11.53 -9.58 -3.27
C ARG A 41 -11.24 -8.12 -2.97
N PHE A 42 -10.04 -7.65 -3.30
CA PHE A 42 -9.59 -6.30 -3.00
C PHE A 42 -9.34 -5.52 -4.29
N LYS A 43 -10.01 -4.38 -4.44
CA LYS A 43 -9.62 -3.37 -5.43
C LYS A 43 -8.57 -2.50 -4.76
N SER A 44 -7.35 -3.02 -4.69
CA SER A 44 -6.28 -2.42 -3.91
C SER A 44 -5.88 -1.07 -4.47
N LYS A 45 -6.12 -0.01 -3.70
CA LYS A 45 -5.33 1.22 -3.76
C LYS A 45 -4.60 1.30 -2.43
N THR A 46 -3.42 0.71 -2.40
CA THR A 46 -2.64 0.56 -1.17
C THR A 46 -2.00 1.89 -0.81
N ASP A 47 -2.72 2.72 -0.07
CA ASP A 47 -2.09 3.86 0.61
C ASP A 47 -1.16 3.35 1.71
N CYS A 48 0.08 3.04 1.36
CA CYS A 48 1.14 2.82 2.35
C CYS A 48 1.44 4.14 3.06
N LEU A 49 1.56 4.11 4.38
CA LEU A 49 1.65 5.33 5.19
C LEU A 49 2.53 5.14 6.45
N PHE A 50 3.26 6.25 6.70
CA PHE A 50 3.95 6.68 7.93
C PHE A 50 5.29 6.07 8.37
N HIS A 51 6.12 6.99 8.87
CA HIS A 51 7.43 6.82 9.53
C HIS A 51 8.62 6.47 8.62
N ASN A 52 9.65 7.32 8.62
CA ASN A 52 10.80 7.23 7.70
C ASN A 52 10.39 6.98 6.23
N LYS A 53 9.73 8.01 5.69
CA LYS A 53 8.94 8.02 4.46
C LYS A 53 9.59 7.43 3.21
N TYR A 54 10.90 7.47 3.06
CA TYR A 54 11.54 6.99 1.83
C TYR A 54 11.97 5.53 1.94
N ASP A 55 12.48 5.12 3.08
CA ASP A 55 13.09 3.81 3.24
C ASP A 55 12.04 2.69 3.33
N ARG A 56 10.95 2.91 4.07
CA ARG A 56 9.83 1.93 4.14
C ARG A 56 9.12 1.78 2.80
N THR A 57 8.89 2.90 2.14
CA THR A 57 8.27 2.96 0.81
C THR A 57 9.13 2.24 -0.24
N ARG A 58 10.46 2.27 -0.09
CA ARG A 58 11.37 1.47 -0.91
C ARG A 58 11.27 -0.02 -0.58
N THR A 59 11.24 -0.39 0.71
CA THR A 59 11.04 -1.80 1.15
C THR A 59 9.79 -2.38 0.56
N ASP A 60 8.69 -1.63 0.59
CA ASP A 60 7.43 -2.12 0.08
C ASP A 60 7.42 -2.36 -1.44
N ARG A 61 7.96 -1.41 -2.21
CA ARG A 61 7.96 -1.52 -3.68
C ARG A 61 8.87 -2.63 -4.20
N SER A 62 10.09 -2.68 -3.68
CA SER A 62 11.09 -3.64 -4.15
C SER A 62 10.65 -5.08 -3.93
N GLU A 63 10.10 -5.40 -2.76
CA GLU A 63 9.85 -6.79 -2.38
C GLU A 63 8.43 -7.27 -2.69
N ASN A 64 7.42 -6.38 -2.67
CA ASN A 64 6.04 -6.77 -2.86
C ASN A 64 5.51 -6.31 -4.22
N ILE A 65 5.50 -5.02 -4.50
CA ILE A 65 4.76 -4.52 -5.67
C ILE A 65 5.44 -4.90 -7.00
N GLU A 66 6.77 -4.82 -7.11
CA GLU A 66 7.48 -5.27 -8.31
C GLU A 66 7.39 -6.79 -8.48
N PHE A 67 7.58 -7.54 -7.39
CA PHE A 67 7.49 -9.00 -7.39
C PHE A 67 6.12 -9.49 -7.90
N PHE A 68 5.03 -8.85 -7.45
CA PHE A 68 3.67 -9.14 -7.90
C PHE A 68 3.26 -8.41 -9.19
N GLN A 69 4.14 -7.58 -9.77
CA GLN A 69 3.88 -6.73 -10.94
C GLN A 69 2.62 -5.86 -10.81
N ARG A 70 2.33 -5.37 -9.60
CA ARG A 70 1.11 -4.60 -9.27
C ARG A 70 1.34 -3.08 -9.29
N PHE A 71 1.95 -2.58 -10.35
CA PHE A 71 2.23 -1.14 -10.52
C PHE A 71 0.95 -0.28 -10.57
N ASP A 72 -0.20 -0.90 -10.85
CA ASP A 72 -1.54 -0.30 -10.80
C ASP A 72 -1.95 0.19 -9.41
N ILE A 73 -1.25 -0.26 -8.37
CA ILE A 73 -1.48 0.14 -7.00
C ILE A 73 -0.68 1.41 -6.71
N PRO A 74 -1.34 2.56 -6.45
CA PRO A 74 -0.64 3.75 -5.98
C PRO A 74 -0.11 3.52 -4.57
N MET A 75 0.94 4.23 -4.20
CA MET A 75 1.44 4.32 -2.84
C MET A 75 1.55 5.76 -2.41
N SER A 76 1.73 5.95 -1.11
CA SER A 76 1.81 7.25 -0.49
C SER A 76 3.04 7.37 0.41
N LEU A 77 3.53 8.59 0.57
CA LEU A 77 4.53 8.93 1.58
C LEU A 77 3.79 9.46 2.80
N GLY A 78 4.03 8.87 3.97
CA GLY A 78 3.55 9.44 5.23
C GLY A 78 4.46 10.53 5.76
N ARG A 79 4.04 11.13 6.89
CA ARG A 79 4.90 12.08 7.60
C ARG A 79 6.08 11.37 8.26
N ALA A 80 7.22 12.04 8.24
CA ALA A 80 8.33 11.67 9.09
C ALA A 80 7.94 12.01 10.54
N SER A 81 8.18 11.08 11.46
CA SER A 81 8.22 11.40 12.89
C SER A 81 9.60 11.06 13.42
N GLU A 82 9.89 11.56 14.61
CA GLU A 82 11.15 11.35 15.32
C GLU A 82 11.33 9.92 15.85
N ASP A 83 10.37 9.02 15.59
CA ASP A 83 10.44 7.65 16.09
C ASP A 83 11.70 6.92 15.60
N THR A 84 12.45 6.40 16.56
CA THR A 84 13.80 5.86 16.44
C THR A 84 13.81 4.35 16.14
N TYR A 85 12.65 3.73 15.90
CA TYR A 85 12.58 2.32 15.54
C TYR A 85 13.25 2.10 14.17
N GLY A 86 14.36 1.35 14.19
CA GLY A 86 15.08 1.00 12.98
C GLY A 86 14.20 0.20 12.02
N ILE A 87 14.41 0.41 10.72
CA ILE A 87 13.80 -0.42 9.68
C ILE A 87 14.65 -1.68 9.56
N PHE A 88 14.25 -2.77 10.23
CA PHE A 88 15.02 -4.02 10.24
C PHE A 88 15.21 -4.61 8.84
N GLN A 89 14.27 -4.30 7.94
CA GLN A 89 14.24 -4.82 6.57
C GLN A 89 14.85 -3.84 5.54
N TYR A 90 15.43 -2.72 5.98
CA TYR A 90 16.02 -1.70 5.08
C TYR A 90 17.02 -2.28 4.07
N ARG A 91 17.77 -3.32 4.48
CA ARG A 91 18.77 -3.97 3.62
C ARG A 91 18.18 -4.58 2.35
N TRP A 92 16.90 -4.90 2.33
CA TRP A 92 16.20 -5.47 1.17
C TRP A 92 15.99 -4.41 0.09
N SER A 93 15.91 -3.13 0.47
CA SER A 93 15.53 -2.04 -0.42
C SER A 93 16.52 -0.90 -0.51
N LYS A 94 17.72 -1.08 0.03
CA LYS A 94 18.77 -0.05 0.04
C LYS A 94 19.15 0.44 -1.37
N ASP A 95 19.06 -0.45 -2.37
CA ASP A 95 19.42 -0.17 -3.76
C ASP A 95 18.20 0.23 -4.61
N TYR A 96 17.02 0.27 -3.99
CA TYR A 96 15.77 0.62 -4.66
C TYR A 96 15.58 2.14 -4.72
N SER A 97 15.19 2.64 -5.89
CA SER A 97 14.83 4.05 -6.10
C SER A 97 13.33 4.19 -6.35
N LEU A 98 12.72 5.18 -5.69
CA LEU A 98 11.33 5.56 -5.96
C LEU A 98 11.15 6.15 -7.38
N GLU A 99 12.21 6.71 -7.96
CA GLU A 99 12.19 7.17 -9.36
C GLU A 99 12.04 5.99 -10.32
N LYS A 100 12.70 4.86 -10.03
CA LYS A 100 12.53 3.62 -10.80
C LYS A 100 11.09 3.13 -10.72
N CYS A 101 10.49 3.15 -9.53
CA CYS A 101 9.07 2.81 -9.37
C CYS A 101 8.17 3.68 -10.26
N GLN A 102 8.41 4.99 -10.30
CA GLN A 102 7.63 5.91 -11.12
C GLN A 102 7.87 5.66 -12.62
N TYR A 103 9.11 5.39 -13.01
CA TYR A 103 9.47 5.02 -14.38
C TYR A 103 8.74 3.76 -14.86
N ASP A 104 8.61 2.75 -14.00
CA ASP A 104 7.92 1.49 -14.30
C ASP A 104 6.37 1.62 -14.26
N GLY A 105 5.84 2.84 -14.13
CA GLY A 105 4.40 3.13 -14.17
C GLY A 105 3.72 3.15 -12.80
N GLY A 106 4.46 3.04 -11.71
CA GLY A 106 3.94 3.18 -10.36
C GLY A 106 3.58 4.62 -10.00
N THR A 107 2.53 4.81 -9.20
CA THR A 107 2.17 6.12 -8.66
C THR A 107 2.64 6.26 -7.22
N ILE A 108 3.26 7.38 -6.89
CA ILE A 108 3.68 7.75 -5.52
C ILE A 108 3.12 9.13 -5.19
N PHE A 109 2.26 9.20 -4.17
CA PHE A 109 1.77 10.45 -3.61
C PHE A 109 2.70 10.96 -2.53
N SER A 110 3.09 12.23 -2.58
CA SER A 110 3.96 12.83 -1.57
C SER A 110 3.26 13.15 -0.25
N ASP A 111 1.93 13.21 -0.26
CA ASP A 111 1.08 13.47 0.89
C ASP A 111 0.03 12.35 1.00
N GLY A 112 0.35 11.33 1.79
CA GLY A 112 -0.53 10.19 1.94
C GLY A 112 -1.81 10.46 2.73
N GLU A 113 -1.78 11.39 3.67
CA GLU A 113 -2.99 11.79 4.41
C GLU A 113 -4.02 12.36 3.44
N GLN A 114 -3.58 13.27 2.57
CA GLN A 114 -4.42 13.88 1.56
C GLN A 114 -4.90 12.85 0.52
N ALA A 115 -4.02 11.95 0.08
CA ALA A 115 -4.38 10.88 -0.86
C ALA A 115 -5.47 9.96 -0.30
N SER A 116 -5.32 9.52 0.95
CA SER A 116 -6.34 8.70 1.64
C SER A 116 -7.64 9.46 1.84
N ALA A 117 -7.57 10.72 2.25
CA ALA A 117 -8.77 11.56 2.40
C ALA A 117 -9.53 11.70 1.07
N ASP A 118 -8.82 11.89 -0.04
CA ASP A 118 -9.44 12.01 -1.36
C ASP A 118 -10.01 10.69 -1.87
N GLU A 119 -9.40 9.55 -1.52
CA GLU A 119 -9.97 8.23 -1.84
C GLU A 119 -11.23 7.94 -1.02
N MET A 120 -11.23 8.27 0.28
CA MET A 120 -12.42 8.16 1.14
C MET A 120 -13.57 9.06 0.63
N LYS A 121 -13.26 10.27 0.15
CA LYS A 121 -14.28 11.15 -0.47
C LYS A 121 -14.91 10.50 -1.70
N LYS A 122 -14.13 9.87 -2.59
CA LYS A 122 -14.68 9.16 -3.76
C LYS A 122 -15.64 8.05 -3.34
N ALA A 123 -15.30 7.31 -2.28
CA ALA A 123 -16.17 6.29 -1.74
C ALA A 123 -17.47 6.89 -1.16
N SER A 124 -17.40 8.04 -0.50
CA SER A 124 -18.58 8.72 0.05
C SER A 124 -19.52 9.32 -1.01
N MET A 125 -19.00 9.66 -2.19
CA MET A 125 -19.78 10.14 -3.33
C MET A 125 -20.46 9.02 -4.11
N TYR A 126 -20.06 7.76 -3.89
CA TYR A 126 -20.78 6.58 -4.35
C TYR A 126 -21.97 6.30 -3.42
N GLN A 127 -23.02 7.12 -3.51
CA GLN A 127 -24.35 6.71 -3.03
C GLN A 127 -25.07 5.98 -4.19
N PRO A 128 -25.65 4.79 -3.95
CA PRO A 128 -26.45 4.09 -4.95
C PRO A 128 -27.72 4.86 -5.33
#